data_AF-X1L1E3-F1
#
_entry.id   AF-X1L1E3-F1
#
_cell.length_a   1.000
_cell.length_b   1.000
_cell.length_c   1.000
_cell.angle_alpha   90.00
_cell.angle_beta   90.00
_cell.angle_gamma   90.00
#
_symmetry.space_group_name_H-M   'P 1'
#
loop_
_entity.id
_entity.type
_entity.pdbx_description
1 polymer ?
#
loop_
_entity_poly.entity_id
_entity_poly.type
_entity_poly.pdbx_seq_one_letter_code
_entity_poly.pdbx_strand_id
1 'polypeptide(L)'
;MRQVHVDPEYETIAMFGTNCLNNNIESIIKANDICDRYGLDTISAGATIAFTIECFENGLITRADTDGIEMTWGNHRAIVAMTEKLAKREGFGALLADGVKVAAEKIGKDADKYAMHIQGQELPAHDPKHAFNYATGYRLDPTPGRHFVGSELSEAPAHPSGLLPRFDLKSFAGRGEAHKIGSNFHHAMVCAGMCLFVYWAFPSVEPVAEFMRAVTGWDTTTAELLKLL
;
A
#
# COMPACT_ATOMS: atom_id res chain seq x y z
N MET A 1 -12.04 -27.38 2.40
CA MET A 1 -11.80 -25.93 2.23
C MET A 1 -12.81 -25.40 1.23
N ARG A 2 -13.49 -24.28 1.50
CA ARG A 2 -14.23 -23.58 0.44
C ARG A 2 -13.22 -23.07 -0.59
N GLN A 3 -13.59 -23.11 -1.86
CA GLN A 3 -12.75 -22.69 -2.98
C GLN A 3 -12.36 -21.21 -2.79
N VAL A 4 -11.06 -20.91 -2.81
CA VAL A 4 -10.55 -19.54 -2.90
C VAL A 4 -10.62 -19.14 -4.37
N HIS A 5 -11.15 -17.96 -4.66
CA HIS A 5 -11.53 -17.55 -6.01
C HIS A 5 -10.66 -16.41 -6.58
N VAL A 6 -9.79 -15.79 -5.78
CA VAL A 6 -9.01 -14.62 -6.18
C VAL A 6 -7.55 -14.82 -5.76
N ASP A 7 -6.65 -14.63 -6.72
CA ASP A 7 -5.21 -14.68 -6.50
C ASP A 7 -4.74 -13.38 -5.82
N PRO A 8 -3.86 -13.45 -4.81
CA PRO A 8 -3.37 -12.27 -4.13
C PRO A 8 -2.45 -11.43 -5.03
N GLU A 9 -2.63 -10.12 -4.98
CA GLU A 9 -1.74 -9.15 -5.64
C GLU A 9 -0.37 -9.05 -4.97
N TYR A 10 0.59 -8.39 -5.63
CA TYR A 10 1.96 -8.17 -5.12
C TYR A 10 1.99 -7.69 -3.66
N GLU A 11 1.21 -6.65 -3.35
CA GLU A 11 1.14 -6.05 -2.01
C GLU A 11 0.65 -7.05 -0.98
N THR A 12 -0.44 -7.78 -1.27
CA THR A 12 -0.95 -8.80 -0.37
C THR A 12 0.08 -9.89 -0.09
N ILE A 13 0.78 -10.37 -1.12
CA ILE A 13 1.82 -11.39 -0.98
C ILE A 13 2.95 -10.87 -0.11
N ALA A 14 3.40 -9.64 -0.33
CA ALA A 14 4.50 -9.08 0.43
C ALA A 14 4.11 -8.80 1.90
N MET A 15 2.92 -8.24 2.13
CA MET A 15 2.45 -7.81 3.45
C MET A 15 2.08 -8.97 4.38
N PHE A 16 1.53 -10.06 3.85
CA PHE A 16 1.31 -11.29 4.62
C PHE A 16 2.44 -12.32 4.52
N GLY A 17 3.36 -12.11 3.58
CA GLY A 17 4.51 -12.98 3.32
C GLY A 17 5.79 -12.44 3.94
N THR A 18 6.61 -11.76 3.12
CA THR A 18 7.93 -11.28 3.52
C THR A 18 7.90 -10.36 4.74
N ASN A 19 6.89 -9.49 4.84
CA ASN A 19 6.72 -8.57 5.97
C ASN A 19 6.44 -9.30 7.30
N CYS A 20 5.94 -10.54 7.25
CA CYS A 20 5.67 -11.38 8.42
C CYS A 20 6.64 -12.57 8.56
N LEU A 21 7.72 -12.62 7.75
CA LEU A 21 8.61 -13.78 7.59
C LEU A 21 7.86 -15.10 7.27
N ASN A 22 6.74 -14.99 6.56
CA ASN A 22 5.88 -16.10 6.21
C ASN A 22 6.11 -16.52 4.74
N ASN A 23 6.57 -17.74 4.54
CA ASN A 23 6.78 -18.32 3.20
C ASN A 23 5.71 -19.34 2.81
N ASN A 24 4.64 -19.50 3.59
CA ASN A 24 3.56 -20.43 3.29
C ASN A 24 2.51 -19.75 2.41
N ILE A 25 2.54 -20.05 1.10
CA ILE A 25 1.65 -19.43 0.12
C ILE A 25 0.16 -19.70 0.38
N GLU A 26 -0.19 -20.89 0.89
CA GLU A 26 -1.58 -21.23 1.20
C GLU A 26 -2.16 -20.34 2.30
N SER A 27 -1.34 -19.98 3.30
CA SER A 27 -1.74 -19.07 4.37
C SER A 27 -1.89 -17.63 3.90
N ILE A 28 -1.05 -17.19 2.95
CA ILE A 28 -1.14 -15.86 2.32
C ILE A 28 -2.45 -15.77 1.52
N ILE A 29 -2.72 -16.79 0.70
CA ILE A 29 -3.99 -16.91 -0.04
C ILE A 29 -5.17 -16.93 0.92
N LYS A 30 -5.04 -17.61 2.06
CA LYS A 30 -6.11 -17.64 3.07
C LYS A 30 -6.32 -16.29 3.75
N ALA A 31 -5.26 -15.55 4.06
CA ALA A 31 -5.34 -14.20 4.61
C ALA A 31 -5.98 -13.22 3.61
N ASN A 32 -5.65 -13.35 2.32
CA ASN A 32 -6.32 -12.63 1.23
C ASN A 32 -7.83 -12.92 1.20
N ASP A 33 -8.22 -14.20 1.19
CA ASP A 33 -9.64 -14.61 1.20
C ASP A 33 -10.40 -14.06 2.42
N ILE A 34 -9.74 -13.94 3.58
CA ILE A 34 -10.33 -13.27 4.75
C ILE A 34 -10.52 -11.78 4.46
N CYS A 35 -9.49 -11.08 4.01
CA CYS A 35 -9.58 -9.65 3.73
C CYS A 35 -10.67 -9.34 2.69
N ASP A 36 -10.72 -10.09 1.58
CA ASP A 36 -11.72 -9.92 0.53
C ASP A 36 -13.16 -10.13 1.04
N ARG A 37 -13.38 -11.16 1.86
CA ARG A 37 -14.72 -11.47 2.37
C ARG A 37 -15.23 -10.46 3.39
N TYR A 38 -14.33 -9.86 4.15
CA TYR A 38 -14.69 -8.89 5.19
C TYR A 38 -14.50 -7.43 4.73
N GLY A 39 -14.02 -7.21 3.50
CA GLY A 39 -13.80 -5.87 2.95
C GLY A 39 -12.65 -5.12 3.63
N LEU A 40 -11.56 -5.81 3.93
CA LEU A 40 -10.37 -5.23 4.55
C LEU A 40 -9.30 -4.92 3.52
N ASP A 41 -8.56 -3.84 3.75
CA ASP A 41 -7.31 -3.56 3.03
C ASP A 41 -6.22 -4.56 3.47
N THR A 42 -5.68 -5.31 2.51
CA THR A 42 -4.64 -6.32 2.76
C THR A 42 -3.32 -5.70 3.19
N ILE A 43 -3.01 -4.46 2.77
CA ILE A 43 -1.79 -3.77 3.19
C ILE A 43 -1.86 -3.44 4.67
N SER A 44 -2.90 -2.71 5.08
CA SER A 44 -3.09 -2.32 6.48
C SER A 44 -3.29 -3.55 7.38
N ALA A 45 -4.02 -4.57 6.92
CA ALA A 45 -4.16 -5.81 7.67
C ALA A 45 -2.81 -6.54 7.85
N GLY A 46 -2.03 -6.73 6.79
CA GLY A 46 -0.72 -7.38 6.87
C GLY A 46 0.28 -6.60 7.72
N ALA A 47 0.32 -5.27 7.60
CA ALA A 47 1.12 -4.39 8.46
C ALA A 47 0.72 -4.51 9.94
N THR A 48 -0.58 -4.55 10.22
CA THR A 48 -1.10 -4.71 11.59
C THR A 48 -0.74 -6.06 12.19
N ILE A 49 -0.73 -7.13 11.38
CA ILE A 49 -0.26 -8.45 11.82
C ILE A 49 1.24 -8.42 12.12
N ALA A 50 2.07 -7.84 11.24
CA ALA A 50 3.51 -7.71 11.49
C ALA A 50 3.81 -6.91 12.77
N PHE A 51 3.12 -5.77 12.97
CA PHE A 51 3.17 -4.99 14.20
C PHE A 51 2.82 -5.82 15.44
N THR A 52 1.79 -6.67 15.33
CA THR A 52 1.37 -7.56 16.43
C THR A 52 2.45 -8.59 16.76
N ILE A 53 3.10 -9.18 15.75
CA ILE A 53 4.21 -10.11 15.93
C ILE A 53 5.39 -9.42 16.62
N GLU A 54 5.74 -8.22 16.17
CA GLU A 54 6.87 -7.46 16.74
C GLU A 54 6.59 -7.02 18.17
N CYS A 55 5.35 -6.62 18.49
CA CYS A 55 4.93 -6.35 19.86
C CYS A 55 5.04 -7.58 20.76
N PHE A 56 4.70 -8.76 20.25
CA PHE A 56 4.80 -10.02 20.99
C PHE A 56 6.27 -10.40 21.23
N GLU A 57 7.11 -10.30 20.21
CA GLU A 57 8.56 -10.56 20.32
C GLU A 57 9.23 -9.67 21.38
N ASN A 58 8.84 -8.39 21.42
CA ASN A 58 9.37 -7.42 22.38
C ASN A 58 8.67 -7.44 23.75
N GLY A 59 7.76 -8.39 24.00
CA GLY A 59 7.09 -8.57 25.29
C GLY A 59 6.08 -7.47 25.65
N LEU A 60 5.64 -6.67 24.68
CA LEU A 60 4.61 -5.66 24.86
C LEU A 60 3.23 -6.30 25.05
N ILE A 61 3.02 -7.43 24.37
CA ILE A 61 1.83 -8.28 24.49
C ILE A 61 2.25 -9.73 24.75
N THR A 62 1.34 -10.51 25.31
CA THR A 62 1.60 -11.88 25.76
C THR A 62 0.58 -12.85 25.18
N ARG A 63 0.81 -14.15 25.36
CA ARG A 63 -0.18 -15.19 24.97
C ARG A 63 -1.53 -15.01 25.67
N ALA A 64 -1.56 -14.40 26.86
CA ALA A 64 -2.81 -14.15 27.56
C ALA A 64 -3.65 -13.08 26.84
N ASP A 65 -3.00 -12.07 26.26
CA ASP A 65 -3.67 -10.99 25.52
C ASP A 65 -4.26 -11.50 24.20
N THR A 66 -3.62 -12.49 23.58
CA THR A 66 -3.94 -13.01 22.23
C THR A 66 -4.78 -14.30 22.25
N ASP A 67 -5.53 -14.56 23.33
CA ASP A 67 -6.35 -15.78 23.50
C ASP A 67 -5.55 -17.09 23.31
N GLY A 68 -4.27 -17.10 23.71
CA GLY A 68 -3.36 -18.23 23.59
C GLY A 68 -2.65 -18.33 22.24
N ILE A 69 -2.91 -17.44 21.28
CA ILE A 69 -2.24 -17.42 19.97
C ILE A 69 -0.81 -16.91 20.13
N GLU A 70 0.16 -17.73 19.78
CA GLU A 70 1.58 -17.35 19.82
C GLU A 70 1.99 -16.58 18.56
N MET A 71 2.00 -15.25 18.66
CA MET A 71 2.28 -14.32 17.56
C MET A 71 3.79 -14.20 17.31
N THR A 72 4.39 -15.23 16.73
CA THR A 72 5.82 -15.26 16.37
C THR A 72 6.05 -15.14 14.86
N TRP A 73 7.21 -14.60 14.47
CA TRP A 73 7.61 -14.45 13.06
C TRP A 73 7.53 -15.79 12.30
N GLY A 74 6.95 -15.77 11.11
CA GLY A 74 6.77 -16.96 10.27
C GLY A 74 5.71 -17.97 10.74
N ASN A 75 5.01 -17.72 11.84
CA ASN A 75 3.92 -18.58 12.30
C ASN A 75 2.64 -18.35 11.46
N HIS A 76 2.59 -18.98 10.29
CA HIS A 76 1.48 -18.88 9.35
C HIS A 76 0.10 -19.18 9.95
N ARG A 77 0.01 -20.07 10.95
CA ARG A 77 -1.25 -20.37 11.63
C ARG A 77 -1.72 -19.23 12.52
N ALA A 78 -0.79 -18.62 13.28
CA ALA A 78 -1.09 -17.46 14.10
C ALA A 78 -1.48 -16.25 13.25
N ILE A 79 -0.77 -16.02 12.14
CA ILE A 79 -1.07 -14.95 11.17
C ILE A 79 -2.52 -15.08 10.67
N VAL A 80 -2.92 -16.25 10.17
CA VAL A 80 -4.29 -16.47 9.66
C VAL A 80 -5.32 -16.34 10.79
N ALA A 81 -5.05 -16.93 11.96
CA ALA A 81 -5.98 -16.87 13.09
C ALA A 81 -6.20 -15.45 13.59
N MET A 82 -5.14 -14.65 13.73
CA MET A 82 -5.23 -13.26 14.15
C MET A 82 -5.87 -12.37 13.08
N THR A 83 -5.64 -12.65 11.79
CA THR A 83 -6.31 -11.96 10.68
C THR A 83 -7.83 -12.18 10.74
N GLU A 84 -8.30 -13.41 11.00
CA GLU A 84 -9.73 -13.70 11.17
C GLU A 84 -10.32 -12.97 12.39
N LYS A 85 -9.59 -12.93 13.51
CA LYS A 85 -10.02 -12.21 14.72
C LYS A 85 -10.07 -10.70 14.50
N LEU A 86 -9.11 -10.14 13.77
CA LEU A 86 -9.10 -8.74 13.35
C LEU A 86 -10.34 -8.44 12.51
N ALA A 87 -10.62 -9.29 11.50
CA ALA A 87 -11.76 -9.12 10.61
C ALA A 87 -13.11 -9.17 11.32
N LYS A 88 -13.23 -10.01 12.36
CA LYS A 88 -14.44 -10.12 13.18
C LYS A 88 -14.50 -9.17 14.37
N ARG A 89 -13.43 -8.40 14.62
CA ARG A 89 -13.26 -7.60 15.86
C ARG A 89 -13.45 -8.45 17.13
N GLU A 90 -12.80 -9.61 17.20
CA GLU A 90 -12.92 -10.55 18.32
C GLU A 90 -11.64 -10.60 19.17
N GLY A 91 -11.78 -10.52 20.50
CA GLY A 91 -10.65 -10.57 21.43
C GLY A 91 -9.61 -9.49 21.10
N PHE A 92 -8.33 -9.87 21.02
CA PHE A 92 -7.27 -8.95 20.62
C PHE A 92 -7.46 -8.32 19.23
N GLY A 93 -8.18 -9.00 18.32
CA GLY A 93 -8.51 -8.48 17.00
C GLY A 93 -9.35 -7.19 17.04
N ALA A 94 -10.14 -6.97 18.09
CA ALA A 94 -10.90 -5.73 18.28
C ALA A 94 -9.99 -4.52 18.54
N LEU A 95 -8.86 -4.73 19.22
CA LEU A 95 -7.87 -3.70 19.48
C LEU A 95 -7.15 -3.32 18.17
N LEU A 96 -6.86 -4.30 17.33
CA LEU A 96 -6.14 -4.16 16.07
C LEU A 96 -6.97 -3.54 14.93
N ALA A 97 -8.29 -3.70 14.96
CA ALA A 97 -9.17 -3.33 13.85
C ALA A 97 -9.28 -1.82 13.56
N ASP A 98 -8.63 -0.97 14.36
CA ASP A 98 -8.57 0.49 14.15
C ASP A 98 -7.18 0.95 13.63
N GLY A 99 -6.32 0.01 13.19
CA GLY A 99 -5.00 0.28 12.61
C GLY A 99 -3.87 0.38 13.64
N VAL A 100 -2.62 0.35 13.17
CA VAL A 100 -1.42 0.27 14.02
C VAL A 100 -1.24 1.49 14.90
N LYS A 101 -1.62 2.68 14.42
CA LYS A 101 -1.54 3.91 15.20
C LYS A 101 -2.40 3.82 16.46
N VAL A 102 -3.68 3.47 16.30
CA VAL A 102 -4.62 3.36 17.42
C VAL A 102 -4.30 2.14 18.29
N ALA A 103 -3.89 1.03 17.68
CA ALA A 103 -3.46 -0.16 18.41
C ALA A 103 -2.24 0.14 19.31
N ALA A 104 -1.24 0.86 18.81
CA ALA A 104 -0.06 1.26 19.57
C ALA A 104 -0.42 2.17 20.75
N GLU A 105 -1.30 3.15 20.55
CA GLU A 105 -1.82 4.00 21.63
C GLU A 105 -2.52 3.19 22.73
N LYS A 106 -3.31 2.17 22.35
CA LYS A 106 -4.03 1.30 23.30
C LYS A 106 -3.11 0.30 24.02
N ILE A 107 -2.10 -0.24 23.33
CA ILE A 107 -1.11 -1.17 23.93
C ILE A 107 -0.19 -0.42 24.89
N GLY A 108 0.21 0.81 24.54
CA GLY A 108 1.19 1.59 25.30
C GLY A 108 2.57 0.94 25.28
N LYS A 109 3.35 1.12 26.35
CA LYS A 109 4.67 0.49 26.54
C LYS A 109 5.67 0.79 25.40
N ASP A 110 5.61 1.99 24.81
CA ASP A 110 6.39 2.39 23.63
C ASP A 110 6.09 1.56 22.35
N ALA A 111 4.88 1.00 22.23
CA ALA A 111 4.46 0.26 21.04
C ALA A 111 4.51 1.12 19.76
N ASP A 112 4.45 2.45 19.87
CA ASP A 112 4.55 3.38 18.74
C ASP A 112 5.86 3.23 17.96
N LYS A 113 6.94 2.76 18.60
CA LYS A 113 8.22 2.46 17.93
C LYS A 113 8.12 1.38 16.85
N TYR A 114 7.13 0.50 16.96
CA TYR A 114 6.89 -0.62 16.04
C TYR A 114 5.75 -0.35 15.06
N ALA A 115 5.02 0.76 15.21
CA ALA A 115 3.86 1.10 14.40
C ALA A 115 4.27 1.86 13.13
N MET A 116 4.58 1.13 12.05
CA MET A 116 5.02 1.72 10.77
C MET A 116 3.87 2.35 10.00
N HIS A 117 3.66 3.66 10.17
CA HIS A 117 2.60 4.41 9.49
C HIS A 117 3.00 5.86 9.17
N ILE A 118 2.28 6.50 8.23
CA ILE A 118 2.32 7.95 8.03
C ILE A 118 0.92 8.52 8.22
N GLN A 119 0.78 9.41 9.22
CA GLN A 119 -0.49 10.02 9.60
C GLN A 119 -1.62 9.03 9.98
N GLY A 120 -1.30 7.76 10.18
CA GLY A 120 -2.22 6.69 10.54
C GLY A 120 -2.43 5.66 9.44
N GLN A 121 -1.94 5.90 8.23
CA GLN A 121 -1.95 4.93 7.13
C GLN A 121 -0.69 4.06 7.17
N GLU A 122 -0.87 2.75 7.24
CA GLU A 122 0.21 1.77 7.17
C GLU A 122 0.93 1.82 5.81
N LEU A 123 2.25 1.61 5.83
CA LEU A 123 3.06 1.63 4.62
C LEU A 123 2.89 0.35 3.78
N PRO A 124 2.96 0.46 2.45
CA PRO A 124 2.91 -0.67 1.55
C PRO A 124 4.30 -1.34 1.41
N ALA A 125 4.40 -2.35 0.55
CA ALA A 125 5.57 -3.22 0.42
C ALA A 125 6.78 -2.60 -0.30
N HIS A 126 7.01 -1.29 -0.15
CA HIS A 126 8.20 -0.63 -0.68
C HIS A 126 8.92 0.19 0.39
N ASP A 127 10.21 -0.09 0.56
CA ASP A 127 11.05 0.59 1.54
C ASP A 127 11.52 1.96 1.00
N PRO A 128 11.11 3.08 1.61
CA PRO A 128 11.44 4.42 1.11
C PRO A 128 12.89 4.84 1.38
N LYS A 129 13.69 4.07 2.15
CA LYS A 129 15.09 4.45 2.50
C LYS A 129 15.99 4.58 1.27
N HIS A 130 15.72 3.82 0.21
CA HIS A 130 16.50 3.83 -1.03
C HIS A 130 15.68 4.16 -2.27
N ALA A 131 14.38 4.42 -2.10
CA ALA A 131 13.45 4.76 -3.15
C ALA A 131 12.84 6.14 -2.86
N PHE A 132 13.55 7.18 -3.32
CA PHE A 132 13.27 8.57 -2.97
C PHE A 132 11.89 9.07 -3.45
N ASN A 133 11.34 8.48 -4.50
CA ASN A 133 9.97 8.74 -4.95
C ASN A 133 8.95 8.34 -3.90
N TYR A 134 9.09 7.15 -3.31
CA TYR A 134 8.17 6.68 -2.28
C TYR A 134 8.26 7.57 -1.04
N ALA A 135 9.46 7.98 -0.62
CA ALA A 135 9.61 8.93 0.48
C ALA A 135 8.82 10.25 0.25
N THR A 136 8.83 10.75 -0.99
CA THR A 136 8.14 11.99 -1.38
C THR A 136 6.64 11.75 -1.45
N GLY A 137 6.20 10.76 -2.23
CA GLY A 137 4.79 10.41 -2.40
C GLY A 137 4.10 10.03 -1.10
N TYR A 138 4.72 9.16 -0.30
CA TYR A 138 4.15 8.73 0.98
C TYR A 138 3.87 9.87 1.96
N ARG A 139 4.64 10.95 1.89
CA ARG A 139 4.55 12.04 2.86
C ARG A 139 3.76 13.24 2.34
N LEU A 140 3.88 13.55 1.06
CA LEU A 140 3.37 14.79 0.48
C LEU A 140 2.04 14.62 -0.25
N ASP A 141 1.66 13.39 -0.60
CA ASP A 141 0.36 13.13 -1.23
C ASP A 141 -0.80 13.39 -0.25
N PRO A 142 -1.96 13.90 -0.72
CA PRO A 142 -3.16 14.03 0.10
C PRO A 142 -3.64 12.71 0.73
N THR A 143 -3.26 11.57 0.16
CA THR A 143 -3.45 10.23 0.70
C THR A 143 -2.10 9.62 1.15
N PRO A 144 -1.57 10.04 2.31
CA PRO A 144 -0.23 9.65 2.74
C PRO A 144 -0.11 8.14 2.93
N GLY A 145 1.11 7.62 2.80
CA GLY A 145 1.41 6.20 3.02
C GLY A 145 0.92 5.26 1.92
N ARG A 146 0.67 5.75 0.69
CA ARG A 146 0.28 4.92 -0.46
C ARG A 146 1.36 4.89 -1.54
N HIS A 147 1.63 3.73 -2.13
CA HIS A 147 2.55 3.61 -3.27
C HIS A 147 1.89 4.00 -4.58
N PHE A 148 0.56 3.89 -4.64
CA PHE A 148 -0.25 4.23 -5.79
C PHE A 148 -0.60 5.73 -5.79
N VAL A 149 0.43 6.55 -5.70
CA VAL A 149 0.37 8.00 -5.81
C VAL A 149 1.28 8.39 -6.96
N GLY A 150 0.86 9.32 -7.80
CA GLY A 150 1.67 9.66 -8.97
C GLY A 150 3.05 10.15 -8.52
N SER A 151 4.09 9.63 -9.15
CA SER A 151 5.47 9.84 -8.72
C SER A 151 6.40 10.11 -9.90
N GLU A 152 7.55 10.66 -9.59
CA GLU A 152 8.63 10.96 -10.49
C GLU A 152 9.38 9.73 -11.01
N LEU A 153 9.11 8.51 -10.50
CA LEU A 153 9.92 7.34 -10.84
C LEU A 153 9.31 6.44 -11.94
N SER A 154 10.24 5.92 -12.75
CA SER A 154 10.04 4.95 -13.83
C SER A 154 10.04 3.50 -13.35
N GLU A 155 9.95 3.26 -12.04
CA GLU A 155 9.82 1.92 -11.49
C GLU A 155 8.35 1.67 -11.19
N ALA A 156 7.79 0.81 -12.03
CA ALA A 156 6.45 0.23 -12.03
C ALA A 156 5.35 0.92 -11.19
N PRO A 157 4.33 1.51 -11.83
CA PRO A 157 4.20 1.71 -13.28
C PRO A 157 4.95 2.97 -13.72
N ALA A 158 5.96 2.74 -14.55
CA ALA A 158 6.72 3.79 -15.21
C ALA A 158 5.79 4.68 -16.04
N HIS A 159 5.85 5.99 -15.84
CA HIS A 159 5.21 6.91 -16.77
C HIS A 159 5.67 6.65 -18.22
N PRO A 160 4.79 6.83 -19.23
CA PRO A 160 5.18 6.66 -20.61
C PRO A 160 6.38 7.54 -20.97
N SER A 161 7.25 7.04 -21.85
CA SER A 161 8.50 7.73 -22.22
C SER A 161 8.23 9.13 -22.75
N GLY A 162 9.04 10.10 -22.32
CA GLY A 162 8.95 11.50 -22.76
C GLY A 162 8.09 12.40 -21.87
N LEU A 163 7.38 11.85 -20.87
CA LEU A 163 6.60 12.67 -19.95
C LEU A 163 7.46 13.48 -18.97
N LEU A 164 8.43 12.81 -18.34
CA LEU A 164 9.18 13.39 -17.23
C LEU A 164 10.47 14.07 -17.71
N PRO A 165 10.85 15.22 -17.11
CA PRO A 165 12.16 15.82 -17.35
C PRO A 165 13.28 14.90 -16.85
N ARG A 166 14.51 15.12 -17.29
CA ARG A 166 15.67 14.40 -16.74
C ARG A 166 16.02 14.93 -15.35
N PHE A 167 16.19 14.04 -14.39
CA PHE A 167 16.65 14.37 -13.03
C PHE A 167 17.45 13.19 -12.45
N ASP A 168 18.14 13.42 -11.34
CA ASP A 168 18.89 12.37 -10.65
C ASP A 168 17.96 11.51 -9.78
N LEU A 169 17.86 10.22 -10.11
CA LEU A 169 17.05 9.25 -9.36
C LEU A 169 17.60 8.99 -7.95
N LYS A 170 18.88 9.30 -7.69
CA LYS A 170 19.59 8.98 -6.44
C LYS A 170 19.72 10.17 -5.49
N SER A 171 19.16 11.32 -5.83
CA SER A 171 19.24 12.55 -5.05
C SER A 171 17.85 13.04 -4.72
N PHE A 172 17.64 13.54 -3.50
CA PHE A 172 16.41 14.26 -3.12
C PHE A 172 16.28 15.62 -3.83
N ALA A 173 17.37 16.21 -4.32
CA ALA A 173 17.38 17.54 -4.90
C ALA A 173 16.98 17.52 -6.38
N GLY A 174 16.26 18.57 -6.84
CA GLY A 174 16.00 18.82 -8.26
C GLY A 174 14.91 17.95 -8.90
N ARG A 175 14.09 17.26 -8.11
CA ARG A 175 13.06 16.31 -8.58
C ARG A 175 11.63 16.85 -8.55
N GLY A 176 11.42 18.01 -7.93
CA GLY A 176 10.07 18.53 -7.66
C GLY A 176 9.23 18.77 -8.91
N GLU A 177 9.86 19.20 -10.00
CA GLU A 177 9.17 19.37 -11.30
C GLU A 177 8.75 18.02 -11.88
N ALA A 178 9.61 17.01 -11.84
CA ALA A 178 9.28 15.65 -12.28
C ALA A 178 8.15 15.05 -11.43
N HIS A 179 8.20 15.25 -10.11
CA HIS A 179 7.14 14.79 -9.20
C HIS A 179 5.81 15.44 -9.55
N LYS A 180 5.77 16.77 -9.68
CA LYS A 180 4.56 17.51 -10.09
C LYS A 180 3.97 16.96 -11.40
N ILE A 181 4.79 16.80 -12.44
CA ILE A 181 4.31 16.34 -13.75
C ILE A 181 3.77 14.90 -13.65
N GLY A 182 4.50 14.01 -12.97
CA GLY A 182 4.08 12.63 -12.76
C GLY A 182 2.78 12.52 -11.96
N SER A 183 2.68 13.24 -10.85
CA SER A 183 1.47 13.32 -10.02
C SER A 183 0.27 13.86 -10.80
N ASN A 184 0.44 14.95 -11.55
CA ASN A 184 -0.65 15.55 -12.32
C ASN A 184 -1.14 14.60 -13.42
N PHE A 185 -0.24 13.91 -14.12
CA PHE A 185 -0.63 12.91 -15.11
C PHE A 185 -1.40 11.74 -14.48
N HIS A 186 -0.90 11.24 -13.35
CA HIS A 186 -1.56 10.16 -12.61
C HIS A 186 -2.97 10.56 -12.19
N HIS A 187 -3.12 11.75 -11.60
CA HIS A 187 -4.43 12.26 -11.20
C HIS A 187 -5.37 12.44 -12.38
N ALA A 188 -4.90 12.97 -13.52
CA ALA A 188 -5.71 13.07 -14.72
C ALA A 188 -6.23 11.70 -15.18
N MET A 189 -5.41 10.65 -15.10
CA MET A 189 -5.83 9.30 -15.45
C MET A 189 -6.82 8.69 -14.45
N VAL A 190 -6.57 8.85 -13.16
CA VAL A 190 -7.47 8.37 -12.10
C VAL A 190 -8.82 9.07 -12.19
N CYS A 191 -8.84 10.39 -12.43
CA CYS A 191 -10.07 11.15 -12.64
C CYS A 191 -10.82 10.75 -13.93
N ALA A 192 -10.09 10.31 -14.96
CA ALA A 192 -10.69 9.74 -16.17
C ALA A 192 -11.22 8.30 -15.97
N GLY A 193 -11.04 7.70 -14.79
CA GLY A 193 -11.46 6.34 -14.50
C GLY A 193 -10.61 5.26 -15.17
N MET A 194 -9.40 5.61 -15.60
CA MET A 194 -8.51 4.67 -16.26
C MET A 194 -7.66 3.89 -15.24
N CYS A 195 -7.43 2.61 -15.53
CA CYS A 195 -6.47 1.80 -14.80
C CYS A 195 -5.06 2.35 -15.00
N LEU A 196 -4.25 2.39 -13.94
CA LEU A 196 -2.88 2.88 -14.02
C LEU A 196 -1.96 2.02 -14.90
N PHE A 197 -2.20 0.71 -14.97
CA PHE A 197 -1.39 -0.20 -15.82
C PHE A 197 -1.50 0.11 -17.31
N VAL A 198 -2.43 0.98 -17.70
CA VAL A 198 -2.49 1.59 -19.02
C VAL A 198 -1.20 2.35 -19.37
N TYR A 199 -0.40 2.81 -18.39
CA TYR A 199 0.95 3.35 -18.62
C TYR A 199 1.84 2.41 -19.45
N TRP A 200 1.67 1.10 -19.31
CA TRP A 200 2.43 0.09 -20.08
C TRP A 200 1.73 -0.36 -21.36
N ALA A 201 0.45 -0.02 -21.51
CA ALA A 201 -0.30 -0.36 -22.71
C ALA A 201 -0.08 0.67 -23.83
N PHE A 202 0.30 1.91 -23.50
CA PHE A 202 0.44 2.99 -24.48
C PHE A 202 1.89 3.34 -24.82
N PRO A 203 2.16 3.67 -26.10
CA PRO A 203 3.50 4.05 -26.55
C PRO A 203 3.90 5.48 -26.13
N SER A 204 2.95 6.31 -25.69
CA SER A 204 3.17 7.69 -25.26
C SER A 204 2.04 8.15 -24.33
N VAL A 205 2.11 9.41 -23.86
CA VAL A 205 1.08 10.01 -23.00
C VAL A 205 -0.13 10.57 -23.76
N GLU A 206 0.00 10.72 -25.08
CA GLU A 206 -0.99 11.34 -25.97
C GLU A 206 -2.33 10.60 -26.08
N PRO A 207 -2.37 9.25 -26.07
CA PRO A 207 -3.62 8.51 -26.15
C PRO A 207 -4.63 8.90 -25.06
N VAL A 208 -4.16 9.29 -23.87
CA VAL A 208 -5.05 9.73 -22.78
C VAL A 208 -5.90 10.93 -23.20
N ALA A 209 -5.27 11.97 -23.76
CA ALA A 209 -5.99 13.16 -24.23
C ALA A 209 -6.86 12.84 -25.46
N GLU A 210 -6.41 11.95 -26.35
CA GLU A 210 -7.19 11.49 -27.49
C GLU A 210 -8.48 10.77 -27.08
N PHE A 211 -8.41 9.85 -26.11
CA PHE A 211 -9.59 9.16 -25.59
C PHE A 211 -10.54 10.14 -24.90
N MET A 212 -10.01 11.07 -24.10
CA MET A 212 -10.82 12.11 -23.47
C MET A 212 -11.56 12.96 -24.51
N ARG A 213 -10.88 13.42 -25.57
CA ARG A 213 -11.52 14.16 -26.68
C ARG A 213 -12.60 13.33 -27.36
N ALA A 214 -12.30 12.07 -27.69
CA ALA A 214 -13.20 11.19 -28.42
C ALA A 214 -14.47 10.83 -27.63
N VAL A 215 -14.35 10.60 -26.32
CA VAL A 215 -15.48 10.18 -25.47
C VAL A 215 -16.30 11.37 -24.99
N THR A 216 -15.65 12.47 -24.61
CA THR A 216 -16.34 13.59 -23.94
C THR A 216 -16.70 14.75 -24.89
N GLY A 217 -16.06 14.84 -26.05
CA GLY A 217 -16.15 15.99 -26.95
C GLY A 217 -15.43 17.25 -26.44
N TRP A 218 -14.76 17.19 -25.28
CA TRP A 218 -13.93 18.28 -24.77
C TRP A 218 -12.63 18.35 -25.58
N ASP A 219 -12.39 19.46 -26.28
CA ASP A 219 -11.16 19.70 -27.05
C ASP A 219 -9.96 19.98 -26.13
N THR A 220 -9.45 18.93 -25.49
CA THR A 220 -8.35 18.98 -24.51
C THR A 220 -7.03 18.48 -25.09
N THR A 221 -5.90 18.84 -24.47
CA THR A 221 -4.55 18.35 -24.83
C THR A 221 -3.83 17.74 -23.63
N THR A 222 -2.80 16.92 -23.84
CA THR A 222 -1.97 16.39 -22.74
C THR A 222 -1.38 17.52 -21.88
N ALA A 223 -0.91 18.60 -22.52
CA ALA A 223 -0.39 19.76 -21.81
C ALA A 223 -1.44 20.48 -20.96
N GLU A 224 -2.72 20.44 -21.37
CA GLU A 224 -3.83 20.93 -20.57
C GLU A 224 -4.14 19.99 -19.40
N LEU A 225 -4.18 18.68 -19.63
CA LEU A 225 -4.39 17.68 -18.58
C LEU A 225 -3.35 17.77 -17.46
N LEU A 226 -2.09 18.06 -17.80
CA LEU A 226 -1.00 18.23 -16.82
C LEU A 226 -1.10 19.52 -16.00
N LYS A 227 -1.96 20.47 -16.39
CA LYS A 227 -2.18 21.73 -15.67
C LYS A 227 -3.38 21.69 -14.71
N LEU A 228 -4.19 20.63 -14.76
CA LEU A 228 -5.49 20.58 -14.07
C LEU A 228 -5.42 20.51 -12.53
N LEU A 229 -4.23 20.55 -11.93
CA LEU A 229 -4.01 20.63 -10.48
C LEU A 229 -2.80 21.52 -10.17
#